data_AF-A0A162K4I4-F1
#
_entry.id   AF-A0A162K4I4-F1
#
_cell.length_a   1.000
_cell.length_b   1.000
_cell.length_c   1.000
_cell.angle_alpha   90.00
_cell.angle_beta   90.00
_cell.angle_gamma   90.00
#
_symmetry.space_group_name_H-M   'P 1'
#
loop_
_entity.id
_entity.type
_entity.pdbx_description
1 polymer ?
#
loop_
_entity_poly.entity_id
_entity_poly.type
_entity_poly.pdbx_seq_one_letter_code
_entity_poly.pdbx_strand_id
1 'polypeptide(L)'
;MDGAPFPTLSVERVQFDAGLELDANGDPVRTPSMQGAPQYVGQPSDEIDTNWDLLIPSDMNITRDEAEQIGGAFYFYPDTDIATIEISTFHVLHCLDEVRQSVYWQTYLPDGVTKLQQVHVGMSSENKSGISKKKHVLTMKQTTASML
;
A
#
# COMPACT_ATOMS: atom_id res chain seq x y z
N MET A 1 9.63 -39.34 30.58
CA MET A 1 9.69 -38.68 29.27
C MET A 1 9.71 -37.21 29.60
N ASP A 2 10.91 -36.63 29.65
CA ASP A 2 11.13 -35.29 30.19
C ASP A 2 11.24 -34.35 28.99
N GLY A 3 10.09 -34.03 28.39
CA GLY A 3 10.00 -33.04 27.33
C GLY A 3 10.00 -31.64 27.95
N ALA A 4 10.81 -30.74 27.40
CA ALA A 4 10.78 -29.32 27.79
C ALA A 4 9.33 -28.81 27.69
N PRO A 5 8.84 -28.06 28.69
CA PRO A 5 7.50 -27.50 28.63
C PRO A 5 7.36 -26.65 27.36
N PHE A 6 6.24 -26.80 26.65
CA PHE A 6 5.91 -25.90 25.54
C PHE A 6 5.96 -24.45 26.05
N PRO A 7 6.45 -23.50 25.25
CA PRO A 7 6.51 -22.10 25.67
C PRO A 7 5.11 -21.64 26.07
N THR A 8 4.96 -21.17 27.30
CA THR A 8 3.73 -20.56 27.78
C THR A 8 3.59 -19.20 27.12
N LEU A 9 2.64 -19.08 26.19
CA LEU A 9 2.24 -17.80 25.63
C LEU A 9 1.44 -17.04 26.70
N SER A 10 1.91 -15.86 27.10
CA SER A 10 1.12 -14.91 27.89
C SER A 10 0.47 -13.90 26.95
N VAL A 11 -0.75 -13.50 27.27
CA VAL A 11 -1.48 -12.46 26.52
C VAL A 11 -1.42 -11.17 27.33
N GLU A 12 -0.95 -10.11 26.70
CA GLU A 12 -1.02 -8.75 27.23
C GLU A 12 -2.01 -7.94 26.40
N ARG A 13 -2.84 -7.13 27.07
CA ARG A 13 -3.69 -6.15 26.39
C ARG A 13 -2.94 -4.83 26.35
N VAL A 14 -2.47 -4.46 25.16
CA VAL A 14 -1.89 -3.15 24.89
C VAL A 14 -2.87 -2.28 24.12
N GLN A 15 -2.69 -0.96 24.20
CA GLN A 15 -3.33 -0.05 23.27
C GLN A 15 -2.48 -0.06 21.99
N PHE A 16 -3.06 -0.57 20.90
CA PHE A 16 -2.44 -0.54 19.59
C PHE A 16 -2.51 0.88 19.01
N ASP A 17 -1.41 1.33 18.41
CA ASP A 17 -1.38 2.50 17.56
C ASP A 17 -0.80 2.19 16.18
N ALA A 18 -1.39 2.82 15.17
CA ALA A 18 -0.92 2.77 13.79
C ALA A 18 -0.47 4.16 13.35
N GLY A 19 0.10 4.95 14.27
CA GLY A 19 0.40 6.36 14.07
C GLY A 19 1.42 6.55 12.95
N LEU A 20 0.92 6.94 11.78
CA LEU A 20 1.69 7.35 10.62
C LEU A 20 1.26 8.78 10.28
N GLU A 21 2.22 9.68 10.22
CA GLU A 21 2.03 11.08 9.87
C GLU A 21 3.00 11.49 8.77
N LEU A 22 2.79 12.68 8.23
CA LEU A 22 3.76 13.31 7.33
C LEU A 22 4.53 14.36 8.11
N ASP A 23 5.85 14.38 7.97
CA ASP A 23 6.69 15.42 8.54
C ASP A 23 6.57 16.74 7.75
N ALA A 24 7.36 17.76 8.14
CA ALA A 24 7.35 19.06 7.48
C ALA A 24 7.81 19.03 6.01
N ASN A 25 8.51 17.98 5.60
CA ASN A 25 8.96 17.77 4.22
C ASN A 25 7.96 16.92 3.41
N GLY A 26 6.93 16.39 4.07
CA GLY A 26 5.96 15.47 3.48
C GLY A 26 6.41 14.02 3.48
N ASP A 27 7.46 13.68 4.24
CA ASP A 27 7.95 12.31 4.37
C ASP A 27 7.10 11.54 5.39
N PRO A 28 6.75 10.27 5.12
CA PRO A 28 6.02 9.45 6.06
C PRO A 28 6.90 9.13 7.28
N VAL A 29 6.41 9.48 8.46
CA VAL A 29 7.07 9.23 9.74
C VAL A 29 6.13 8.47 10.67
N ARG A 30 6.71 7.61 11.51
CA ARG A 30 5.96 6.97 12.60
C ARG A 30 5.88 7.91 13.79
N THR A 31 4.68 8.11 14.30
CA THR A 31 4.42 8.89 15.51
C THR A 31 3.67 8.01 16.50
N PRO A 32 4.38 7.38 17.46
CA PRO A 32 3.72 6.64 18.52
C PRO A 32 2.74 7.56 19.24
N SER A 33 1.49 7.11 19.38
CA SER A 33 0.43 7.83 20.09
C SER A 33 0.75 7.99 21.58
N MET A 34 1.61 7.11 22.11
CA MET A 34 2.07 7.13 23.48
C MET A 34 3.58 6.87 23.55
N GLN A 35 4.27 7.70 24.34
CA GLN A 35 5.69 7.51 24.60
C GLN A 35 5.92 6.18 25.32
N GLY A 36 6.81 5.34 24.77
CA GLY A 36 7.11 4.02 25.31
C GLY A 36 6.15 2.91 24.89
N ALA A 37 5.19 3.19 24.00
CA ALA A 37 4.36 2.15 23.41
C ALA A 37 5.22 1.11 22.66
N PRO A 38 4.94 -0.21 22.82
CA PRO A 38 5.64 -1.25 22.08
C PRO A 38 5.56 -0.99 20.59
N GLN A 39 6.71 -1.07 19.91
CA GLN A 39 6.79 -0.95 18.46
C GLN A 39 6.85 -2.35 17.87
N TYR A 40 5.91 -2.66 16.99
CA TYR A 40 5.81 -3.97 16.33
C TYR A 40 6.52 -3.99 14.97
N VAL A 41 7.54 -3.13 14.83
CA VAL A 41 8.30 -2.91 13.61
C VAL A 41 9.78 -2.71 13.94
N GLY A 42 10.65 -3.06 13.00
CA GLY A 42 12.09 -2.87 13.11
C GLY A 42 12.62 -1.75 12.20
N GLN A 43 13.90 -1.44 12.37
CA GLN A 43 14.69 -0.75 11.34
C GLN A 43 14.84 -1.67 10.12
N PRO A 44 15.06 -1.13 8.90
CA PRO A 44 15.34 -1.93 7.71
C PRO A 44 16.46 -2.95 7.96
N SER A 45 16.24 -4.21 7.61
CA SER A 45 17.25 -5.26 7.67
C SER A 45 16.92 -6.43 6.74
N ASP A 46 17.95 -7.08 6.21
CA ASP A 46 17.80 -8.25 5.34
C ASP A 46 16.98 -9.37 6.00
N GLU A 47 17.09 -9.54 7.32
CA GLU A 47 16.32 -10.52 8.09
C GLU A 47 14.81 -10.20 8.07
N ILE A 48 14.44 -8.93 8.28
CA ILE A 48 13.04 -8.51 8.24
C ILE A 48 12.49 -8.66 6.83
N ASP A 49 13.25 -8.24 5.82
CA ASP A 49 12.83 -8.29 4.43
C ASP A 49 12.65 -9.74 3.97
N THR A 50 13.59 -10.63 4.31
CA THR A 50 13.46 -12.08 4.04
C THR A 50 12.22 -12.67 4.69
N ASN A 51 11.89 -12.28 5.92
CA ASN A 51 10.68 -12.78 6.59
C ASN A 51 9.39 -12.30 5.92
N TRP A 52 9.36 -11.07 5.40
CA TRP A 52 8.22 -10.55 4.65
C TRP A 52 8.04 -11.28 3.31
N ASP A 53 9.13 -11.54 2.58
CA ASP A 53 9.12 -12.29 1.33
C ASP A 53 8.58 -13.73 1.52
N LEU A 54 8.82 -14.33 2.69
CA LEU A 54 8.27 -15.66 3.03
C LEU A 54 6.78 -15.63 3.39
N LEU A 55 6.26 -14.49 3.85
CA LEU A 55 4.88 -14.34 4.33
C LEU A 55 3.90 -13.90 3.26
N ILE A 56 4.36 -13.12 2.27
CA ILE A 56 3.54 -12.60 1.18
C ILE A 56 3.78 -13.49 -0.04
N PRO A 57 2.94 -14.50 -0.30
CA PRO A 57 3.08 -15.28 -1.51
C PRO A 57 2.75 -14.44 -2.74
N SER A 58 3.16 -14.96 -3.88
CA SER A 58 2.94 -14.34 -5.18
C SER A 58 1.45 -14.27 -5.51
N ASP A 59 1.07 -13.18 -6.15
CA ASP A 59 -0.12 -13.05 -6.99
C ASP A 59 -0.38 -14.33 -7.80
N MET A 60 -1.64 -14.77 -7.79
CA MET A 60 -2.08 -15.95 -8.53
C MET A 60 -2.80 -15.52 -9.81
N ASN A 61 -2.45 -16.13 -10.93
CA ASN A 61 -3.17 -15.92 -12.18
C ASN A 61 -4.24 -16.99 -12.35
N ILE A 62 -5.45 -16.56 -12.67
CA ILE A 62 -6.57 -17.43 -13.02
C ILE A 62 -7.05 -17.12 -14.44
N THR A 63 -7.60 -18.15 -15.07
CA THR A 63 -8.29 -18.10 -16.36
C THR A 63 -9.74 -17.65 -16.19
N ARG A 64 -10.44 -17.38 -17.29
CA ARG A 64 -11.88 -17.06 -17.23
C ARG A 64 -12.72 -18.23 -16.79
N ASP A 65 -12.38 -19.44 -17.22
CA ASP A 65 -13.06 -20.66 -16.81
C ASP A 65 -12.95 -20.88 -15.29
N GLU A 66 -11.80 -20.55 -14.70
CA GLU A 66 -11.61 -20.60 -13.25
C GLU A 66 -12.35 -19.47 -12.53
N ALA A 67 -12.34 -18.26 -13.09
CA ALA A 67 -13.07 -17.11 -12.55
C ALA A 67 -14.58 -17.34 -12.51
N GLU A 68 -15.15 -17.97 -13.55
CA GLU A 68 -16.57 -18.34 -13.61
C GLU A 68 -16.96 -19.34 -12.50
N GLN A 69 -16.06 -20.26 -12.15
CA GLN A 69 -16.27 -21.22 -11.07
C GLN A 69 -16.20 -20.57 -9.67
N ILE A 70 -15.30 -19.59 -9.49
CA ILE A 70 -15.17 -18.85 -8.23
C ILE A 70 -16.37 -17.92 -8.03
N GLY A 71 -16.84 -17.29 -9.12
CA GLY A 71 -17.90 -16.30 -9.10
C GLY A 71 -17.42 -14.92 -8.63
N GLY A 72 -18.04 -13.87 -9.16
CA GLY A 72 -17.66 -12.48 -8.88
C GLY A 72 -17.25 -11.74 -10.16
N ALA A 73 -16.81 -10.49 -9.97
CA ALA A 73 -16.30 -9.66 -11.06
C ALA A 73 -14.77 -9.59 -10.99
N PHE A 74 -14.10 -9.99 -12.06
CA PHE A 74 -12.64 -9.98 -12.16
C PHE A 74 -12.20 -9.03 -13.28
N TYR A 75 -11.07 -8.37 -13.07
CA TYR A 75 -10.39 -7.62 -14.12
C TYR A 75 -9.45 -8.56 -14.87
N PHE A 76 -9.67 -8.69 -16.18
CA PHE A 76 -8.79 -9.45 -17.06
C PHE A 76 -7.86 -8.50 -17.80
N TYR A 77 -6.59 -8.88 -17.96
CA TYR A 77 -5.66 -8.06 -18.74
C TYR A 77 -6.12 -7.98 -20.20
N PRO A 78 -6.02 -6.80 -20.85
CA PRO A 78 -6.37 -6.64 -22.25
C PRO A 78 -5.68 -7.68 -23.14
N ASP A 79 -6.43 -8.24 -24.09
CA ASP A 79 -5.96 -9.27 -25.03
C ASP A 79 -5.46 -10.57 -24.39
N THR A 80 -5.80 -10.83 -23.12
CA THR A 80 -5.51 -12.09 -22.43
C THR A 80 -6.77 -12.70 -21.81
N ASP A 81 -6.67 -13.98 -21.44
CA ASP A 81 -7.68 -14.63 -20.60
C ASP A 81 -7.26 -14.73 -19.13
N ILE A 82 -6.34 -13.86 -18.69
CA ILE A 82 -5.74 -13.91 -17.37
C ILE A 82 -6.30 -12.79 -16.51
N ALA A 83 -6.76 -13.15 -15.32
CA ALA A 83 -6.96 -12.23 -14.21
C ALA A 83 -5.97 -12.56 -13.08
N THR A 84 -5.44 -11.55 -12.42
CA THR A 84 -4.64 -11.74 -11.21
C THR A 84 -5.57 -11.64 -10.00
N ILE A 85 -5.47 -12.62 -9.11
CA ILE A 85 -6.17 -12.67 -7.83
C ILE A 85 -5.16 -12.85 -6.71
N GLU A 86 -5.60 -12.46 -5.52
CA GLU A 86 -4.84 -12.63 -4.31
C GLU A 86 -5.79 -13.02 -3.18
N ILE A 87 -5.32 -13.83 -2.24
CA ILE A 87 -6.09 -14.08 -1.01
C ILE A 87 -6.08 -12.78 -0.20
N SER A 88 -7.25 -12.30 0.21
CA SER A 88 -7.39 -11.01 0.93
C SER A 88 -6.43 -10.81 2.11
N THR A 89 -6.08 -11.87 2.83
CA THR A 89 -5.08 -11.81 3.91
C THR A 89 -3.68 -11.44 3.39
N PHE A 90 -3.25 -12.01 2.26
CA PHE A 90 -1.97 -11.68 1.64
C PHE A 90 -1.96 -10.25 1.12
N HIS A 91 -3.07 -9.78 0.56
CA HIS A 91 -3.21 -8.39 0.12
C HIS A 91 -3.00 -7.40 1.28
N VAL A 92 -3.60 -7.70 2.44
CA VAL A 92 -3.43 -6.88 3.64
C VAL A 92 -1.96 -6.89 4.12
N LEU A 93 -1.29 -8.05 4.05
CA LEU A 93 0.12 -8.17 4.42
C LEU A 93 1.03 -7.42 3.43
N HIS A 94 0.79 -7.54 2.12
CA HIS A 94 1.49 -6.78 1.09
C HIS A 94 1.38 -5.28 1.34
N CYS A 95 0.16 -4.75 1.53
CA CYS A 95 -0.02 -3.33 1.82
C CYS A 95 0.64 -2.91 3.13
N LEU A 96 0.64 -3.76 4.16
CA LEU A 96 1.32 -3.47 5.42
C LEU A 96 2.85 -3.40 5.25
N ASP A 97 3.42 -4.26 4.39
CA ASP A 97 4.83 -4.22 4.05
C ASP A 97 5.20 -2.97 3.24
N GLU A 98 4.38 -2.59 2.25
CA GLU A 98 4.55 -1.33 1.51
C GLU A 98 4.52 -0.10 2.45
N VAL A 99 3.60 -0.08 3.42
CA VAL A 99 3.58 0.97 4.45
C VAL A 99 4.87 0.96 5.29
N ARG A 100 5.34 -0.23 5.69
CA ARG A 100 6.61 -0.35 6.44
C ARG A 100 7.79 0.21 5.63
N GLN A 101 7.90 -0.15 4.36
CA GLN A 101 8.97 0.29 3.47
C GLN A 101 8.86 1.80 3.18
N SER A 102 7.64 2.36 3.08
CA SER A 102 7.44 3.79 2.80
C SER A 102 8.07 4.71 3.84
N VAL A 103 8.06 4.32 5.12
CA VAL A 103 8.73 5.06 6.21
C VAL A 103 10.25 5.16 5.99
N TYR A 104 10.81 4.21 5.25
CA TYR A 104 12.23 4.15 4.89
C TYR A 104 12.40 4.22 3.37
N TRP A 105 11.60 5.03 2.68
CA TRP A 105 11.54 5.05 1.22
C TRP A 105 12.91 5.29 0.57
N GLN A 106 13.82 6.03 1.20
CA GLN A 106 15.17 6.25 0.67
C GLN A 106 16.01 4.97 0.62
N THR A 107 15.75 4.04 1.54
CA THR A 107 16.40 2.72 1.60
C THR A 107 15.81 1.77 0.57
N TYR A 108 14.48 1.72 0.46
CA TYR A 108 13.79 0.74 -0.39
C TYR A 108 13.57 1.21 -1.83
N LEU A 109 13.52 2.52 -2.05
CA LEU A 109 13.28 3.17 -3.33
C LEU A 109 14.34 4.25 -3.62
N PRO A 110 15.65 3.90 -3.62
CA PRO A 110 16.71 4.87 -3.87
C PRO A 110 16.61 5.50 -5.27
N ASP A 111 16.00 4.78 -6.21
CA ASP A 111 15.75 5.22 -7.60
C ASP A 111 14.32 5.76 -7.82
N GLY A 112 13.52 5.86 -6.76
CA GLY A 112 12.11 6.22 -6.78
C GLY A 112 11.15 5.04 -7.03
N VAL A 113 9.86 5.34 -7.15
CA VAL A 113 8.81 4.32 -7.34
C VAL A 113 8.85 3.68 -8.73
N THR A 114 8.83 2.35 -8.77
CA THR A 114 8.68 1.59 -10.02
C THR A 114 7.32 1.85 -10.67
N LYS A 115 7.18 1.53 -11.96
CA LYS A 115 5.88 1.64 -12.66
C LYS A 115 4.79 0.79 -12.01
N LEU A 116 5.14 -0.38 -11.48
CA LEU A 116 4.20 -1.26 -10.78
C LEU A 116 3.72 -0.62 -9.47
N GLN A 117 4.63 -0.03 -8.70
CA GLN A 117 4.28 0.71 -7.49
C GLN A 117 3.44 1.96 -7.79
N GLN A 118 3.70 2.66 -8.91
CA GLN A 118 2.87 3.80 -9.33
C GLN A 118 1.40 3.43 -9.54
N VAL A 119 1.11 2.23 -10.06
CA VAL A 119 -0.26 1.73 -10.22
C VAL A 119 -0.91 1.45 -8.86
N HIS A 120 -0.15 0.93 -7.89
CA HIS A 120 -0.63 0.59 -6.54
C HIS A 120 -0.92 1.82 -5.66
N VAL A 121 -0.13 2.89 -5.79
CA VAL A 121 -0.35 4.15 -5.03
C VAL A 121 -1.41 5.04 -5.71
N GLY A 122 -2.03 4.58 -6.79
CA GLY A 122 -3.01 5.38 -7.54
C GLY A 122 -2.40 6.60 -8.25
N MET A 123 -1.09 6.59 -8.50
CA MET A 123 -0.46 7.59 -9.38
C MET A 123 -0.73 7.21 -10.82
N SER A 124 -1.94 7.54 -11.29
CA SER A 124 -2.22 7.77 -12.70
C SER A 124 -1.07 8.58 -13.29
N SER A 125 -0.45 8.04 -14.34
CA SER A 125 0.68 8.60 -15.06
C SER A 125 0.32 9.90 -15.78
N GLU A 126 0.08 10.96 -15.02
CA GLU A 126 0.03 12.34 -15.50
C GLU A 126 1.08 13.17 -14.76
N ASN A 127 2.34 12.94 -15.08
CA ASN A 127 3.37 14.00 -15.20
C ASN A 127 4.74 13.35 -15.32
N LYS A 128 5.30 13.34 -16.54
CA LYS A 128 6.60 13.94 -16.87
C LYS A 128 6.74 14.05 -18.40
N SER A 129 6.15 15.11 -18.98
CA SER A 129 6.71 15.76 -20.16
C SER A 129 6.14 17.16 -20.30
N GLY A 130 7.00 18.17 -20.31
CA GLY A 130 6.67 19.47 -20.86
C GLY A 130 6.36 20.56 -19.83
N ILE A 131 7.39 21.35 -19.54
CA ILE A 131 7.24 22.76 -19.18
C ILE A 131 6.30 23.43 -20.22
N SER A 132 5.09 23.80 -19.82
CA SER A 132 4.36 24.96 -20.37
C SER A 132 3.22 25.34 -19.43
N LYS A 133 3.43 26.36 -18.58
CA LYS A 133 2.35 27.01 -17.85
C LYS A 133 1.47 27.78 -18.83
N LYS A 134 0.39 27.19 -19.34
CA LYS A 134 -0.75 27.96 -19.85
C LYS A 134 -1.74 28.19 -18.71
N LYS A 135 -1.74 29.41 -18.17
CA LYS A 135 -2.79 29.90 -17.27
C LYS A 135 -4.11 29.96 -18.05
N HIS A 136 -5.02 29.04 -17.77
CA HIS A 136 -6.43 29.23 -18.14
C HIS A 136 -7.11 30.07 -17.05
N VAL A 137 -7.30 31.35 -17.36
CA VAL A 137 -8.17 32.24 -16.59
C VAL A 137 -9.62 31.84 -16.90
N LEU A 138 -10.27 31.15 -15.96
CA LEU A 138 -11.72 30.95 -16.03
C LEU A 138 -12.42 32.28 -15.72
N THR A 139 -13.11 32.83 -16.71
CA THR A 139 -14.01 33.96 -16.54
C THR A 139 -15.41 33.41 -16.26
N MET A 140 -15.91 33.59 -15.03
CA MET A 140 -17.31 33.32 -14.72
C MET A 140 -18.19 34.41 -15.35
N LYS A 141 -19.12 34.02 -16.23
CA LYS A 141 -20.25 34.87 -16.63
C LYS A 141 -21.39 34.65 -15.64
N GLN A 142 -21.72 35.68 -14.86
CA GLN A 142 -22.98 35.75 -14.13
C GLN A 142 -24.10 36.03 -15.14
N THR A 143 -25.11 35.17 -15.18
CA THR A 143 -26.37 35.42 -15.88
C THR A 143 -27.38 35.92 -14.86
N THR A 144 -27.75 37.20 -14.93
CA THR A 144 -28.90 37.75 -14.21
C THR A 144 -30.17 37.52 -15.02
N ALA A 145 -31.12 36.78 -14.47
CA ALA A 145 -32.49 36.74 -14.96
C ALA A 145 -33.25 37.94 -14.36
N SER A 146 -33.74 38.85 -15.21
CA SER A 146 -34.71 39.87 -14.80
C SER A 146 -36.12 39.37 -15.08
N MET A 147 -36.96 39.43 -14.06
CA MET A 147 -38.40 39.24 -14.16
C MET A 147 -39.03 40.42 -14.91
N LEU A 148 -39.97 40.11 -15.81
CA LEU A 148 -41.07 40.96 -16.23
C LEU A 148 -42.36 40.18 -16.02
#